data_AF-A0A5J4PZJ2-F1
#
_entry.id   AF-A0A5J4PZJ2-F1
#
_cell.length_a   1.000
_cell.length_b   1.000
_cell.length_c   1.000
_cell.angle_alpha   90.00
_cell.angle_beta   90.00
_cell.angle_gamma   90.00
#
_symmetry.space_group_name_H-M   'P 1'
#
loop_
_entity.id
_entity.type
_entity.pdbx_description
1 polymer ?
#
loop_
_entity_poly.entity_id
_entity_poly.type
_entity_poly.pdbx_seq_one_letter_code
_entity_poly.pdbx_strand_id
1 'polypeptide(L)'
;MEIVASGIRPTGNLHLGNYFGAVKSFLQMQNEYHCYFFIADWHSLTTQPKPEDIVKNTRIILAEYLACGMDPEKAVIYIQSDVKELLELYLYLNMNAYLGELERTVTFKEKAHKQPDNVNAGLLTYPTLMAADIIIHKAVKVPVGKDQEQNMEMARKFARRFNTMYHTALFPEPASFSLSDKAVKIPGLDGSGKMGKSDGNCIYLYEDPATIRKKVMKAVTDSGPVAPNSEKPEVIQNLFTFLEIVSTKDAYNYFNEKWKDGSIRYGELKKQLAEDIITFTSPIRQRIEEYSKNPDL
;
A
#
# COMPACT_ATOMS: atom_id res chain seq x y z
N MET A 1 -8.07 22.55 -6.33
CA MET A 1 -8.52 21.38 -5.55
C MET A 1 -7.71 21.28 -4.27
N GLU A 2 -8.14 20.48 -3.29
CA GLU A 2 -7.31 20.17 -2.12
C GLU A 2 -6.10 19.32 -2.52
N ILE A 3 -5.02 19.40 -1.73
CA ILE A 3 -3.78 18.66 -1.97
C ILE A 3 -3.78 17.35 -1.19
N VAL A 4 -3.50 16.27 -1.91
CA VAL A 4 -3.33 14.92 -1.38
C VAL A 4 -1.86 14.51 -1.51
N ALA A 5 -1.27 14.00 -0.43
CA ALA A 5 0.08 13.40 -0.49
C ALA A 5 0.07 11.98 0.09
N SER A 6 0.69 11.03 -0.60
CA SER A 6 0.88 9.66 -0.12
C SER A 6 2.19 9.07 -0.64
N GLY A 7 2.85 8.26 0.19
CA GLY A 7 4.16 7.69 -0.11
C GLY A 7 4.19 6.17 0.04
N ILE A 8 5.04 5.52 -0.76
CA ILE A 8 5.33 4.08 -0.65
C ILE A 8 6.82 3.83 -0.49
N ARG A 9 7.20 2.95 0.45
CA ARG A 9 8.59 2.50 0.55
C ARG A 9 8.89 1.43 -0.51
N PRO A 10 9.98 1.55 -1.30
CA PRO A 10 10.38 0.58 -2.32
C PRO A 10 10.94 -0.72 -1.72
N THR A 11 10.06 -1.51 -1.10
CA THR A 11 10.39 -2.76 -0.38
C THR A 11 10.02 -4.02 -1.20
N GLY A 12 10.18 -3.94 -2.52
CA GLY A 12 9.82 -4.98 -3.49
C GLY A 12 8.48 -4.75 -4.20
N ASN A 13 8.12 -5.65 -5.10
CA ASN A 13 6.98 -5.53 -6.02
C ASN A 13 5.60 -5.36 -5.37
N LEU A 14 4.69 -4.74 -6.11
CA LEU A 14 3.28 -4.64 -5.79
C LEU A 14 2.55 -5.97 -5.98
N HIS A 15 1.60 -6.21 -5.09
CA HIS A 15 0.67 -7.33 -5.14
C HIS A 15 -0.79 -6.86 -5.13
N LEU A 16 -1.74 -7.77 -5.36
CA LEU A 16 -3.18 -7.47 -5.38
C LEU A 16 -3.64 -6.71 -4.13
N GLY A 17 -3.09 -7.07 -2.96
CA GLY A 17 -3.31 -6.34 -1.71
C GLY A 17 -2.92 -4.85 -1.77
N ASN A 18 -1.82 -4.48 -2.43
CA ASN A 18 -1.47 -3.07 -2.63
C ASN A 18 -2.42 -2.41 -3.63
N TYR A 19 -2.77 -3.12 -4.71
CA TYR A 19 -3.64 -2.58 -5.75
C TYR A 19 -5.01 -2.19 -5.19
N PHE A 20 -5.72 -3.14 -4.59
CA PHE A 20 -7.07 -2.90 -4.08
C PHE A 20 -7.08 -2.16 -2.75
N GLY A 21 -6.00 -2.24 -1.97
CA GLY A 21 -5.90 -1.56 -0.68
C GLY A 21 -5.54 -0.07 -0.78
N ALA A 22 -4.83 0.35 -1.84
CA ALA A 22 -4.36 1.73 -1.98
C ALA A 22 -4.41 2.25 -3.42
N VAL A 23 -3.81 1.54 -4.38
CA VAL A 23 -3.61 2.07 -5.75
C VAL A 23 -4.95 2.38 -6.42
N LYS A 24 -5.97 1.54 -6.27
CA LYS A 24 -7.32 1.78 -6.80
C LYS A 24 -7.89 3.12 -6.33
N SER A 25 -7.68 3.49 -5.07
CA SER A 25 -8.09 4.78 -4.53
C SER A 25 -7.26 5.92 -5.12
N PHE A 26 -5.96 5.71 -5.34
CA PHE A 26 -5.10 6.70 -6.01
C PHE A 26 -5.53 6.97 -7.45
N LEU A 27 -5.98 5.94 -8.18
CA LEU A 27 -6.55 6.08 -9.53
C LEU A 27 -7.79 6.97 -9.57
N GLN A 28 -8.59 6.96 -8.51
CA GLN A 28 -9.70 7.89 -8.38
C GLN A 28 -9.23 9.28 -7.96
N MET A 29 -8.39 9.36 -6.92
CA MET A 29 -7.90 10.63 -6.37
C MET A 29 -7.19 11.50 -7.40
N GLN A 30 -6.40 10.91 -8.32
CA GLN A 30 -5.69 11.67 -9.36
C GLN A 30 -6.63 12.46 -10.29
N ASN A 31 -7.94 12.13 -10.35
CA ASN A 31 -8.92 12.89 -11.13
C ASN A 31 -9.71 13.91 -10.28
N GLU A 32 -9.65 13.81 -8.94
CA GLU A 32 -10.45 14.61 -7.99
C GLU A 32 -9.62 15.59 -7.15
N TYR A 33 -8.30 15.37 -7.04
CA TYR A 33 -7.39 16.14 -6.18
C TYR A 33 -6.10 16.53 -6.89
N HIS A 34 -5.35 17.48 -6.31
CA HIS A 34 -3.94 17.67 -6.68
C HIS A 34 -3.10 16.67 -5.90
N CYS A 35 -2.66 15.62 -6.57
CA CYS A 35 -1.99 14.50 -5.93
C CYS A 35 -0.46 14.57 -6.07
N TYR A 36 0.21 14.29 -4.95
CA TYR A 36 1.65 14.05 -4.86
C TYR A 36 1.86 12.62 -4.35
N PHE A 37 2.24 11.73 -5.25
CA PHE A 37 2.55 10.34 -4.95
C PHE A 37 4.04 10.13 -5.04
N PHE A 38 4.65 9.58 -3.99
CA PHE A 38 6.11 9.48 -3.95
C PHE A 38 6.64 8.13 -3.54
N ILE A 39 7.83 7.81 -4.06
CA ILE A 39 8.58 6.62 -3.70
C ILE A 39 9.59 7.01 -2.63
N ALA A 40 9.31 6.59 -1.40
CA ALA A 40 10.00 6.97 -0.17
C ALA A 40 11.29 6.16 0.03
N ASP A 41 12.29 6.43 -0.80
CA ASP A 41 13.56 5.71 -0.83
C ASP A 41 14.47 6.01 0.39
N TRP A 42 14.55 7.26 0.87
CA TRP A 42 15.25 7.56 2.12
C TRP A 42 14.60 6.90 3.34
N HIS A 43 13.27 6.81 3.39
CA HIS A 43 12.60 6.06 4.46
C HIS A 43 13.00 4.57 4.49
N SER A 44 13.32 3.97 3.34
CA SER A 44 13.80 2.59 3.29
C SER A 44 15.17 2.42 3.97
N LEU A 45 16.07 3.40 3.84
CA LEU A 45 17.40 3.38 4.46
C LEU A 45 17.37 3.27 5.98
N THR A 46 16.29 3.74 6.63
CA THR A 46 16.13 3.66 8.09
C THR A 46 16.09 2.23 8.64
N THR A 47 15.71 1.26 7.78
CA THR A 47 15.54 -0.17 8.17
C THR A 47 16.24 -1.15 7.24
N GLN A 48 16.60 -0.74 6.02
CA GLN A 48 17.29 -1.56 5.02
C GLN A 48 18.48 -0.78 4.45
N PRO A 49 19.71 -1.01 4.91
CA PRO A 49 20.87 -0.19 4.56
C PRO A 49 21.52 -0.58 3.22
N LYS A 50 20.86 -1.34 2.34
CA LYS A 50 21.41 -1.76 1.03
C LYS A 50 20.92 -0.84 -0.09
N PRO A 51 21.70 0.17 -0.51
CA PRO A 51 21.22 1.22 -1.41
C PRO A 51 20.94 0.69 -2.82
N GLU A 52 21.67 -0.33 -3.29
CA GLU A 52 21.49 -0.90 -4.63
C GLU A 52 20.10 -1.53 -4.80
N ASP A 53 19.63 -2.22 -3.76
CA ASP A 53 18.30 -2.80 -3.73
C ASP A 53 17.22 -1.70 -3.75
N ILE A 54 17.44 -0.59 -3.05
CA ILE A 54 16.49 0.53 -2.98
C ILE A 54 16.36 1.20 -4.35
N VAL A 55 17.47 1.56 -5.01
CA VAL A 55 17.43 2.20 -6.34
C VAL A 55 16.70 1.31 -7.35
N LYS A 56 17.04 0.01 -7.37
CA LYS A 56 16.37 -0.96 -8.23
C LYS A 56 14.87 -1.05 -7.92
N ASN A 57 14.51 -1.17 -6.64
CA ASN A 57 13.12 -1.28 -6.23
C ASN A 57 12.33 0.00 -6.49
N THR A 58 12.96 1.18 -6.43
CA THR A 58 12.33 2.45 -6.78
C THR A 58 11.88 2.44 -8.24
N ARG A 59 12.76 2.04 -9.16
CA ARG A 59 12.40 1.92 -10.58
C ARG A 59 11.29 0.90 -10.82
N ILE A 60 11.33 -0.23 -10.11
CA ILE A 60 10.28 -1.26 -10.18
C ILE A 60 8.93 -0.69 -9.73
N ILE A 61 8.88 -0.02 -8.58
CA ILE A 61 7.63 0.56 -8.06
C ILE A 61 7.09 1.63 -9.00
N LEU A 62 7.96 2.47 -9.58
CA LEU A 62 7.56 3.46 -10.57
C LEU A 62 6.89 2.80 -11.78
N ALA A 63 7.54 1.80 -12.38
CA ALA A 63 6.98 1.04 -13.49
C ALA A 63 5.63 0.39 -13.13
N GLU A 64 5.52 -0.19 -11.93
CA GLU A 64 4.28 -0.79 -11.45
C GLU A 64 3.17 0.23 -11.19
N TYR A 65 3.48 1.44 -10.69
CA TYR A 65 2.52 2.53 -10.53
C TYR A 65 1.95 2.96 -11.88
N LEU A 66 2.81 3.23 -12.85
CA LEU A 66 2.38 3.60 -14.20
C LEU A 66 1.58 2.48 -14.87
N ALA A 67 2.02 1.23 -14.71
CA ALA A 67 1.31 0.07 -15.22
C ALA A 67 -0.04 -0.17 -14.54
N CYS A 68 -0.27 0.32 -13.32
CA CYS A 68 -1.58 0.30 -12.69
C CYS A 68 -2.51 1.41 -13.22
N GLY A 69 -1.99 2.39 -13.97
CA GLY A 69 -2.76 3.52 -14.51
C GLY A 69 -2.56 4.83 -13.76
N MET A 70 -1.52 4.94 -12.92
CA MET A 70 -1.10 6.24 -12.41
C MET A 70 -0.60 7.08 -13.59
N ASP A 71 -1.16 8.27 -13.76
CA ASP A 71 -0.90 9.13 -14.91
C ASP A 71 -0.08 10.36 -14.46
N PRO A 72 1.19 10.52 -14.92
CA PRO A 72 2.04 11.66 -14.60
C PRO A 72 1.46 13.00 -15.04
N GLU A 73 0.56 13.02 -16.03
CA GLU A 73 -0.11 14.24 -16.49
C GLU A 73 -1.24 14.68 -15.55
N LYS A 74 -1.69 13.79 -14.66
CA LYS A 74 -2.79 14.05 -13.71
C LYS A 74 -2.30 14.19 -12.26
N ALA A 75 -1.23 13.50 -11.91
CA ALA A 75 -0.65 13.52 -10.58
C ALA A 75 0.87 13.61 -10.64
N VAL A 76 1.46 14.32 -9.68
CA VAL A 76 2.91 14.37 -9.53
C VAL A 76 3.38 13.05 -8.94
N ILE A 77 4.23 12.34 -9.68
CA ILE A 77 4.88 11.11 -9.23
C ILE A 77 6.38 11.38 -9.16
N TYR A 78 6.99 11.18 -7.98
CA TYR A 78 8.40 11.50 -7.81
C TYR A 78 9.11 10.55 -6.84
N ILE A 79 10.45 10.52 -6.90
CA ILE A 79 11.29 9.79 -5.95
C ILE A 79 11.64 10.75 -4.82
N GLN A 80 11.48 10.33 -3.57
CA GLN A 80 11.71 11.18 -2.39
C GLN A 80 13.09 11.83 -2.44
N SER A 81 14.13 11.06 -2.79
CA SER A 81 15.49 11.60 -2.88
C SER A 81 15.73 12.59 -4.00
N ASP A 82 14.86 12.75 -5.00
CA ASP A 82 15.00 13.76 -6.05
C ASP A 82 14.62 15.17 -5.57
N VAL A 83 13.89 15.28 -4.46
CA VAL A 83 13.47 16.57 -3.87
C VAL A 83 14.38 16.92 -2.69
N LYS A 84 15.45 17.67 -2.95
CA LYS A 84 16.50 17.94 -1.96
C LYS A 84 16.09 18.93 -0.88
N GLU A 85 15.14 19.82 -1.18
CA GLU A 85 14.53 20.79 -0.25
C GLU A 85 13.89 20.09 0.95
N LEU A 86 13.50 18.83 0.79
CA LEU A 86 12.98 18.00 1.85
C LEU A 86 13.98 17.81 3.00
N LEU A 87 15.29 17.74 2.71
CA LEU A 87 16.33 17.64 3.72
C LEU A 87 16.42 18.91 4.56
N GLU A 88 16.25 20.07 3.94
CA GLU A 88 16.27 21.35 4.63
C GLU A 88 15.06 21.48 5.58
N LEU A 89 13.87 21.12 5.10
CA LEU A 89 12.68 21.10 5.97
C LEU A 89 12.82 20.09 7.10
N TYR A 90 13.30 18.88 6.80
CA TYR A 90 13.57 17.84 7.79
C TYR A 90 14.57 18.32 8.86
N LEU A 91 15.62 19.06 8.48
CA LEU A 91 16.54 19.71 9.41
C LEU A 91 15.80 20.65 10.36
N TYR A 92 15.01 21.59 9.82
CA TYR A 92 14.26 22.56 10.65
C TYR A 92 13.24 21.90 11.57
N LEU A 93 12.57 20.84 11.10
CA LEU A 93 11.63 20.09 11.94
C LEU A 93 12.35 19.35 13.08
N ASN A 94 13.54 18.80 12.85
CA ASN A 94 14.30 18.15 13.93
C ASN A 94 14.79 19.11 15.01
N MET A 95 15.02 20.39 14.69
CA MET A 95 15.37 21.41 15.69
C MET A 95 14.26 21.66 16.72
N ASN A 96 13.04 21.17 16.45
CA ASN A 96 11.90 21.31 17.34
C ASN A 96 11.24 19.96 17.69
N ALA A 97 11.85 18.83 17.32
CA ALA A 97 11.40 17.49 17.67
C ALA A 97 12.07 17.03 18.97
N TYR A 98 11.30 16.84 20.04
CA TYR A 98 11.88 16.46 21.33
C TYR A 98 12.16 14.95 21.38
N LEU A 99 13.29 14.56 21.99
CA LEU A 99 13.69 13.15 22.08
C LEU A 99 12.59 12.26 22.67
N GLY A 100 12.03 12.66 23.82
CA GLY A 100 11.02 11.87 24.51
C GLY A 100 9.66 11.78 23.78
N GLU A 101 9.34 12.64 22.81
CA GLU A 101 8.15 12.41 21.96
C GLU A 101 8.45 11.41 20.84
N LEU A 102 9.64 11.48 20.23
CA LEU A 102 10.05 10.55 19.18
C LEU A 102 10.15 9.11 19.71
N GLU A 103 10.78 8.91 20.87
CA GLU A 103 10.94 7.60 21.53
C GLU A 103 9.60 6.97 21.94
N ARG A 104 8.55 7.78 22.11
CA ARG A 104 7.20 7.30 22.48
C ARG A 104 6.36 6.85 21.28
N THR A 105 6.83 7.07 20.06
CA THR A 105 6.13 6.63 18.85
C THR A 105 6.05 5.09 18.83
N VAL A 106 4.85 4.53 18.72
CA VAL A 106 4.60 3.08 18.74
C VAL A 106 5.36 2.40 17.61
N THR A 107 5.31 2.98 16.40
CA THR A 107 5.99 2.45 15.22
C THR A 107 7.52 2.43 15.37
N PHE A 108 8.11 3.40 16.09
CA PHE A 108 9.53 3.37 16.45
C PHE A 108 9.82 2.21 17.41
N LYS A 109 9.06 2.12 18.50
CA LYS A 109 9.22 1.06 19.51
C LYS A 109 9.10 -0.34 18.91
N GLU A 110 8.10 -0.56 18.07
CA GLU A 110 7.90 -1.84 17.39
C GLU A 110 9.07 -2.21 16.47
N LYS A 111 9.56 -1.24 15.67
CA LYS A 111 10.72 -1.47 14.79
C LYS A 111 12.00 -1.71 15.59
N ALA A 112 12.24 -0.92 16.63
CA ALA A 112 13.39 -1.07 17.52
C ALA A 112 13.39 -2.42 18.24
N HIS A 113 12.23 -2.90 18.68
CA HIS A 113 12.10 -4.23 19.27
C HIS A 113 12.32 -5.35 18.24
N LYS A 114 11.84 -5.19 17.01
CA LYS A 114 12.00 -6.21 15.95
C LYS A 114 13.42 -6.25 15.36
N GLN A 115 14.15 -5.14 15.44
CA GLN A 115 15.51 -4.99 14.91
C GLN A 115 16.41 -4.33 15.96
N PRO A 116 16.67 -5.00 17.11
CA PRO A 116 17.42 -4.40 18.22
C PRO A 116 18.85 -4.00 17.82
N ASP A 117 19.44 -4.69 16.85
CA ASP A 117 20.79 -4.40 16.36
C ASP A 117 20.85 -3.23 15.36
N ASN A 118 19.70 -2.64 14.97
CA ASN A 118 19.62 -1.55 14.01
C ASN A 118 18.70 -0.41 14.49
N VAL A 119 18.90 0.03 15.74
CA VAL A 119 18.24 1.22 16.28
C VAL A 119 19.13 2.44 16.03
N ASN A 120 18.84 3.19 14.98
CA ASN A 120 19.63 4.33 14.53
C ASN A 120 18.85 5.66 14.58
N ALA A 121 19.57 6.79 14.48
CA ALA A 121 18.97 8.13 14.54
C ALA A 121 17.96 8.38 13.40
N GLY A 122 18.18 7.80 12.21
CA GLY A 122 17.23 7.87 11.10
C GLY A 122 15.91 7.17 11.43
N LEU A 123 15.98 5.99 12.07
CA LEU A 123 14.81 5.28 12.56
C LEU A 123 14.08 6.04 13.67
N LEU A 124 14.79 6.74 14.56
CA LEU A 124 14.18 7.57 15.61
C LEU A 124 13.44 8.79 15.02
N THR A 125 14.05 9.43 14.02
CA THR A 125 13.57 10.70 13.45
C THR A 125 12.72 10.52 12.18
N TYR A 126 12.46 9.29 11.75
CA TYR A 126 11.63 9.03 10.57
C TYR A 126 10.21 9.64 10.64
N PRO A 127 9.54 9.84 11.80
CA PRO A 127 8.26 10.53 11.83
C PRO A 127 8.39 12.01 11.44
N THR A 128 9.53 12.63 11.79
CA THR A 128 9.87 13.99 11.36
C THR A 128 10.13 14.05 9.85
N LEU A 129 10.79 13.03 9.29
CA LEU A 129 10.99 12.91 7.84
C LEU A 129 9.65 12.77 7.12
N MET A 130 8.76 11.90 7.62
CA MET A 130 7.39 11.73 7.10
C MET A 130 6.59 13.03 7.19
N ALA A 131 6.75 13.80 8.26
CA ALA A 131 6.12 15.12 8.38
C ALA A 131 6.63 16.09 7.30
N ALA A 132 7.93 16.10 7.03
CA ALA A 132 8.51 16.90 5.95
C ALA A 132 7.94 16.52 4.58
N ASP A 133 7.85 15.22 4.27
CA ASP A 133 7.25 14.71 3.02
C ASP A 133 5.81 15.20 2.80
N ILE A 134 5.03 15.32 3.88
CA ILE A 134 3.62 15.72 3.82
C ILE A 134 3.49 17.24 3.68
N ILE A 135 4.14 17.98 4.59
CA ILE A 135 3.85 19.42 4.75
C ILE A 135 4.59 20.29 3.74
N ILE A 136 5.67 19.80 3.11
CA ILE A 136 6.37 20.53 2.05
C ILE A 136 5.43 20.85 0.88
N HIS A 137 4.53 19.92 0.56
CA HIS A 137 3.50 20.07 -0.47
C HIS A 137 2.25 20.79 0.04
N LYS A 138 2.21 21.16 1.32
CA LYS A 138 1.03 21.71 2.00
C LYS A 138 -0.20 20.79 1.87
N ALA A 139 0.03 19.48 1.92
CA ALA A 139 -1.04 18.50 1.83
C ALA A 139 -1.98 18.57 3.04
N VAL A 140 -3.29 18.64 2.77
CA VAL A 140 -4.34 18.62 3.81
C VAL A 140 -4.96 17.24 3.97
N LYS A 141 -4.84 16.39 2.95
CA LYS A 141 -5.38 15.02 2.90
C LYS A 141 -4.26 14.01 2.72
N VAL A 142 -4.14 13.06 3.64
CA VAL A 142 -3.05 12.06 3.64
C VAL A 142 -3.64 10.66 3.75
N PRO A 143 -3.66 9.88 2.65
CA PRO A 143 -4.05 8.48 2.68
C PRO A 143 -3.02 7.65 3.43
N VAL A 144 -3.40 7.17 4.61
CA VAL A 144 -2.57 6.34 5.49
C VAL A 144 -3.36 5.17 6.05
N GLY A 145 -2.69 4.04 6.25
CA GLY A 145 -3.24 2.92 7.02
C GLY A 145 -3.35 3.26 8.50
N LYS A 146 -4.18 2.50 9.23
CA LYS A 146 -4.36 2.67 10.69
C LYS A 146 -3.05 2.58 11.48
N ASP A 147 -2.10 1.78 10.99
CA ASP A 147 -0.76 1.63 11.58
C ASP A 147 0.11 2.89 11.47
N GLN A 148 -0.25 3.83 10.60
CA GLN A 148 0.48 5.08 10.37
C GLN A 148 -0.23 6.30 10.96
N GLU A 149 -1.38 6.12 11.62
CA GLU A 149 -2.20 7.22 12.14
C GLU A 149 -1.46 8.06 13.18
N GLN A 150 -0.64 7.43 14.02
CA GLN A 150 0.21 8.16 14.98
C GLN A 150 1.26 9.04 14.28
N ASN A 151 1.84 8.60 13.17
CA ASN A 151 2.81 9.41 12.42
C ASN A 151 2.12 10.58 11.72
N MET A 152 0.88 10.38 11.25
CA MET A 152 0.05 11.46 10.70
C MET A 152 -0.27 12.51 11.77
N GLU A 153 -0.60 12.09 13.00
CA GLU A 153 -0.78 13.02 14.13
C GLU A 153 0.50 13.81 14.43
N MET A 154 1.66 13.15 14.35
CA MET A 154 2.95 13.84 14.50
C MET A 154 3.16 14.88 13.39
N ALA A 155 2.84 14.57 12.13
CA ALA A 155 2.92 15.53 11.03
C ALA A 155 2.02 16.75 11.27
N ARG A 156 0.78 16.54 11.74
CA ARG A 156 -0.12 17.62 12.15
C ARG A 156 0.48 18.49 13.24
N LYS A 157 1.02 17.85 14.28
CA LYS A 157 1.66 18.53 15.40
C LYS A 157 2.88 19.34 14.97
N PHE A 158 3.70 18.82 14.06
CA PHE A 158 4.86 19.54 13.52
C PHE A 158 4.44 20.77 12.69
N ALA A 159 3.41 20.64 11.84
CA ALA A 159 2.86 21.79 11.09
C ALA A 159 2.40 22.90 12.04
N ARG A 160 1.59 22.54 13.05
CA ARG A 160 1.11 23.48 14.07
C ARG A 160 2.26 24.12 14.84
N ARG A 161 3.21 23.30 15.32
CA ARG A 161 4.36 23.76 16.11
C ARG A 161 5.22 24.74 15.32
N PHE A 162 5.51 24.45 14.05
CA PHE A 162 6.27 25.33 13.18
C PHE A 162 5.58 26.70 13.06
N ASN A 163 4.28 26.70 12.74
CA ASN A 163 3.49 27.92 12.62
C ASN A 163 3.48 28.74 13.92
N THR A 164 3.30 28.11 15.07
CA THR A 164 3.32 28.79 16.37
C THR A 164 4.69 29.35 16.70
N MET A 165 5.76 28.57 16.54
CA MET A 165 7.12 28.95 16.91
C MET A 165 7.64 30.12 16.09
N TYR A 166 7.32 30.14 14.79
CA TYR A 166 7.79 31.17 13.87
C TYR A 166 6.73 32.25 13.56
N HIS A 167 5.63 32.27 14.31
CA HIS A 167 4.54 33.23 14.16
C HIS A 167 4.04 33.37 12.71
N THR A 168 3.79 32.24 12.06
CA THR A 168 3.39 32.16 10.64
C THR A 168 2.18 31.24 10.44
N ALA A 169 1.59 31.28 9.24
CA ALA A 169 0.52 30.38 8.79
C ALA A 169 0.95 29.63 7.52
N LEU A 170 2.19 29.11 7.54
CA LEU A 170 2.84 28.55 6.35
C LEU A 170 2.33 27.15 6.00
N PHE A 171 2.19 26.29 7.01
CA PHE A 171 1.81 24.89 6.84
C PHE A 171 0.38 24.64 7.30
N PRO A 172 -0.52 24.16 6.44
CA PRO A 172 -1.81 23.68 6.91
C PRO A 172 -1.65 22.40 7.72
N GLU A 173 -2.64 22.09 8.55
CA GLU A 173 -2.65 20.87 9.35
C GLU A 173 -3.15 19.68 8.52
N PRO A 174 -2.30 18.67 8.21
CA PRO A 174 -2.74 17.48 7.47
C PRO A 174 -3.73 16.64 8.26
N ALA A 175 -4.55 15.85 7.55
CA ALA A 175 -5.41 14.85 8.13
C ALA A 175 -5.45 13.53 7.38
N SER A 176 -5.63 12.45 8.14
CA SER A 176 -5.93 11.12 7.59
C SER A 176 -7.11 11.21 6.66
N PHE A 177 -6.94 10.69 5.44
CA PHE A 177 -7.95 10.75 4.41
C PHE A 177 -8.18 9.35 3.83
N SER A 178 -9.43 8.94 3.73
CA SER A 178 -9.83 7.75 3.00
C SER A 178 -10.93 8.12 2.03
N LEU A 179 -10.79 7.70 0.78
CA LEU A 179 -11.80 7.95 -0.24
C LEU A 179 -12.96 6.97 -0.16
N SER A 180 -12.74 5.80 0.46
CA SER A 180 -13.75 4.78 0.72
C SER A 180 -13.96 4.60 2.22
N ASP A 181 -15.22 4.53 2.67
CA ASP A 181 -15.55 4.25 4.08
C ASP A 181 -15.13 2.82 4.52
N LYS A 182 -14.95 1.91 3.55
CA LYS A 182 -14.51 0.53 3.79
C LYS A 182 -13.15 0.28 3.13
N ALA A 183 -12.09 0.21 3.94
CA ALA A 183 -10.81 -0.32 3.48
C ALA A 183 -11.00 -1.80 3.10
N VAL A 184 -10.82 -2.14 1.82
CA VAL A 184 -10.90 -3.53 1.38
C VAL A 184 -9.61 -4.23 1.80
N LYS A 185 -9.68 -4.97 2.91
CA LYS A 185 -8.54 -5.77 3.39
C LYS A 185 -8.47 -7.03 2.53
N ILE A 186 -7.47 -7.10 1.65
CA ILE A 186 -7.28 -8.26 0.77
C ILE A 186 -6.64 -9.41 1.57
N PRO A 187 -7.31 -10.56 1.68
CA PRO A 187 -6.81 -11.70 2.43
C PRO A 187 -5.65 -12.40 1.71
N GLY A 188 -4.85 -13.15 2.45
CA GLY A 188 -3.82 -14.03 1.89
C GLY A 188 -4.43 -15.33 1.36
N LEU A 189 -3.76 -15.96 0.38
CA LEU A 189 -4.21 -17.27 -0.12
C LEU A 189 -4.06 -18.40 0.90
N ASP A 190 -3.26 -18.19 1.94
CA ASP A 190 -3.06 -19.10 3.08
C ASP A 190 -4.23 -19.09 4.09
N GLY A 191 -5.27 -18.29 3.83
CA GLY A 191 -6.39 -18.11 4.75
C GLY A 191 -6.15 -17.04 5.82
N SER A 192 -5.00 -16.37 5.81
CA SER A 192 -4.76 -15.22 6.69
C SER A 192 -5.63 -14.03 6.28
N GLY A 193 -6.09 -13.26 7.26
CA GLY A 193 -6.88 -12.05 7.01
C GLY A 193 -6.10 -10.89 6.38
N LYS A 194 -4.84 -11.06 5.94
CA LYS A 194 -4.04 -10.02 5.27
C LYS A 194 -2.99 -10.62 4.34
N MET A 195 -2.98 -10.19 3.08
CA MET A 195 -1.91 -10.51 2.14
C MET A 195 -0.59 -9.82 2.52
N GLY A 196 0.51 -10.58 2.55
CA GLY A 196 1.84 -10.12 2.92
C GLY A 196 2.95 -10.72 2.07
N LYS A 197 4.05 -9.96 1.90
CA LYS A 197 5.25 -10.43 1.18
C LYS A 197 5.98 -11.53 1.95
N SER A 198 6.12 -11.35 3.27
CA SER A 198 6.89 -12.24 4.14
C SER A 198 6.31 -13.66 4.25
N ASP A 199 4.99 -13.78 4.06
CA ASP A 199 4.26 -15.04 4.25
C ASP A 199 4.17 -15.85 2.94
N GLY A 200 4.70 -15.32 1.83
CA GLY A 200 4.64 -15.97 0.51
C GLY A 200 3.22 -16.19 -0.03
N ASN A 201 2.22 -15.56 0.59
CA ASN A 201 0.79 -15.79 0.35
C ASN A 201 0.17 -14.81 -0.67
N CYS A 202 0.99 -13.96 -1.26
CA CYS A 202 0.57 -12.88 -2.15
C CYS A 202 0.60 -13.26 -3.63
N ILE A 203 -0.19 -12.56 -4.43
CA ILE A 203 -0.15 -12.59 -5.90
C ILE A 203 0.42 -11.26 -6.38
N TYR A 204 1.62 -11.28 -6.95
CA TYR A 204 2.24 -10.06 -7.48
C TYR A 204 1.61 -9.67 -8.82
N LEU A 205 1.63 -8.37 -9.13
CA LEU A 205 1.02 -7.85 -10.36
C LEU A 205 1.79 -8.25 -11.63
N TYR A 206 3.07 -8.58 -11.49
CA TYR A 206 3.93 -9.02 -12.61
C TYR A 206 3.87 -10.54 -12.86
N GLU A 207 3.19 -11.33 -12.02
CA GLU A 207 3.27 -12.80 -12.11
C GLU A 207 2.66 -13.34 -13.40
N ASP A 208 3.26 -14.40 -13.92
CA ASP A 208 2.75 -15.08 -15.09
C ASP A 208 1.52 -15.96 -14.76
N PRO A 209 0.67 -16.25 -15.77
CA PRO A 209 -0.52 -17.08 -15.58
C PRO A 209 -0.27 -18.45 -14.95
N ALA A 210 0.85 -19.11 -15.23
CA ALA A 210 1.13 -20.43 -14.65
C ALA A 210 1.43 -20.31 -13.15
N THR A 211 2.20 -19.28 -12.75
CA THR A 211 2.46 -18.97 -11.34
C THR A 211 1.18 -18.64 -10.59
N ILE A 212 0.31 -17.79 -11.15
CA ILE A 212 -0.98 -17.42 -10.55
C ILE A 212 -1.86 -18.67 -10.34
N ARG A 213 -2.05 -19.50 -11.38
CA ARG A 213 -2.82 -20.76 -11.27
C ARG A 213 -2.26 -21.65 -10.16
N LYS A 214 -0.95 -21.84 -10.12
CA LYS A 214 -0.30 -22.68 -9.10
C LYS A 214 -0.55 -22.17 -7.68
N LYS A 215 -0.50 -20.85 -7.46
CA LYS A 215 -0.76 -20.24 -6.16
C LYS A 215 -2.23 -20.36 -5.75
N VAL A 216 -3.15 -19.98 -6.64
CA VAL A 216 -4.60 -20.02 -6.35
C VAL A 216 -5.09 -21.45 -6.10
N MET A 217 -4.58 -22.43 -6.84
CA MET A 217 -4.93 -23.84 -6.61
C MET A 217 -4.52 -24.35 -5.22
N LYS A 218 -3.46 -23.79 -4.63
CA LYS A 218 -2.98 -24.10 -3.28
C LYS A 218 -3.69 -23.31 -2.18
N ALA A 219 -4.58 -22.38 -2.52
CA ALA A 219 -5.27 -21.57 -1.52
C ALA A 219 -6.00 -22.45 -0.50
N VAL A 220 -5.99 -22.08 0.78
CA VAL A 220 -6.59 -22.89 1.84
C VAL A 220 -8.12 -22.89 1.67
N THR A 221 -8.74 -24.05 1.89
CA THR A 221 -10.19 -24.27 1.88
C THR A 221 -10.57 -25.17 3.04
N ASP A 222 -11.86 -25.34 3.30
CA ASP A 222 -12.40 -26.25 4.31
C ASP A 222 -13.06 -27.50 3.66
N SER A 223 -13.89 -28.21 4.43
CA SER A 223 -14.64 -29.39 4.00
C SER A 223 -15.96 -29.07 3.25
N GLY A 224 -16.31 -27.80 3.07
CA GLY A 224 -17.59 -27.35 2.53
C GLY A 224 -18.63 -27.02 3.60
N PRO A 225 -19.80 -26.50 3.19
CA PRO A 225 -20.90 -26.16 4.09
C PRO A 225 -21.48 -27.41 4.76
N VAL A 226 -21.72 -27.34 6.08
CA VAL A 226 -22.27 -28.45 6.89
C VAL A 226 -23.75 -28.68 6.61
N ALA A 227 -24.47 -27.61 6.27
CA ALA A 227 -25.87 -27.61 5.86
C ALA A 227 -26.13 -26.49 4.83
N PRO A 228 -27.22 -26.55 4.05
CA PRO A 228 -27.62 -25.45 3.19
C PRO A 228 -27.70 -24.12 3.93
N ASN A 229 -27.24 -23.05 3.31
CA ASN A 229 -27.17 -21.70 3.88
C ASN A 229 -26.30 -21.57 5.15
N SER A 230 -25.32 -22.46 5.36
CA SER A 230 -24.32 -22.28 6.41
C SER A 230 -23.58 -20.95 6.28
N GLU A 231 -23.23 -20.33 7.39
CA GLU A 231 -22.32 -19.19 7.41
C GLU A 231 -20.96 -19.58 6.83
N LYS A 232 -20.34 -18.71 6.03
CA LYS A 232 -19.01 -18.96 5.45
C LYS A 232 -17.96 -18.82 6.55
N PRO A 233 -17.14 -19.85 6.81
CA PRO A 233 -15.95 -19.67 7.63
C PRO A 233 -15.01 -18.64 7.00
N GLU A 234 -14.17 -18.00 7.81
CA GLU A 234 -13.28 -16.91 7.36
C GLU A 234 -12.44 -17.30 6.14
N VAL A 235 -11.88 -18.51 6.14
CA VAL A 235 -11.07 -19.02 5.02
C VAL A 235 -11.83 -19.08 3.68
N ILE A 236 -13.13 -19.38 3.71
CA ILE A 236 -13.97 -19.38 2.51
C ILE A 236 -14.40 -17.97 2.16
N GLN A 237 -14.77 -17.17 3.16
CA GLN A 237 -15.09 -15.76 2.95
C GLN A 237 -13.95 -15.03 2.25
N ASN A 238 -12.69 -15.39 2.55
CA ASN A 238 -11.51 -14.83 1.88
C ASN A 238 -11.51 -15.09 0.36
N LEU A 239 -11.87 -16.31 -0.08
CA LEU A 239 -11.98 -16.63 -1.51
C LEU A 239 -13.15 -15.90 -2.17
N PHE A 240 -14.27 -15.73 -1.45
CA PHE A 240 -15.40 -14.94 -1.94
C PHE A 240 -15.09 -13.45 -2.04
N THR A 241 -14.27 -12.91 -1.13
CA THR A 241 -13.76 -11.54 -1.24
C THR A 241 -12.90 -11.38 -2.49
N PHE A 242 -12.10 -12.38 -2.88
CA PHE A 242 -11.41 -12.35 -4.17
C PHE A 242 -12.38 -12.40 -5.36
N LEU A 243 -13.38 -13.27 -5.34
CA LEU A 243 -14.39 -13.30 -6.40
C LEU A 243 -15.09 -11.95 -6.55
N GLU A 244 -15.43 -11.29 -5.44
CA GLU A 244 -16.11 -9.99 -5.46
C GLU A 244 -15.28 -8.87 -6.12
N ILE A 245 -13.95 -8.93 -5.99
CA ILE A 245 -13.06 -7.86 -6.48
C ILE A 245 -12.52 -8.08 -7.90
N VAL A 246 -12.37 -9.34 -8.36
CA VAL A 246 -11.82 -9.65 -9.70
C VAL A 246 -12.82 -10.31 -10.65
N SER A 247 -13.86 -10.97 -10.14
CA SER A 247 -14.80 -11.73 -10.97
C SER A 247 -16.03 -10.90 -11.36
N THR A 248 -16.76 -11.40 -12.35
CA THR A 248 -18.07 -10.84 -12.69
C THR A 248 -19.10 -11.15 -11.59
N LYS A 249 -20.17 -10.35 -11.53
CA LYS A 249 -21.29 -10.59 -10.61
C LYS A 249 -21.91 -11.98 -10.81
N ASP A 250 -21.97 -12.45 -12.06
CA ASP A 250 -22.53 -13.75 -12.38
C ASP A 250 -21.67 -14.90 -11.84
N ALA A 251 -20.34 -14.80 -11.99
CA ALA A 251 -19.42 -15.78 -11.42
C ALA A 251 -19.50 -15.81 -9.88
N TYR A 252 -19.55 -14.64 -9.23
CA TYR A 252 -19.75 -14.55 -7.79
C TYR A 252 -21.07 -15.19 -7.37
N ASN A 253 -22.17 -14.84 -8.02
CA ASN A 253 -23.51 -15.34 -7.70
C ASN A 253 -23.59 -16.85 -7.89
N TYR A 254 -23.02 -17.38 -8.98
CA TYR A 254 -22.93 -18.82 -9.23
C TYR A 254 -22.29 -19.56 -8.05
N PHE A 255 -21.08 -19.16 -7.62
CA PHE A 255 -20.44 -19.84 -6.49
C PHE A 255 -21.15 -19.59 -5.16
N ASN A 256 -21.79 -18.44 -5.00
CA ASN A 256 -22.55 -18.14 -3.79
C ASN A 256 -23.81 -19.02 -3.68
N GLU A 257 -24.48 -19.30 -4.80
CA GLU A 257 -25.58 -20.26 -4.86
C GLU A 257 -25.09 -21.68 -4.60
N LYS A 258 -23.96 -22.07 -5.19
CA LYS A 258 -23.33 -23.38 -4.91
C LYS A 258 -22.91 -23.55 -3.45
N TRP A 259 -22.51 -22.48 -2.79
CA TRP A 259 -22.29 -22.50 -1.34
C TRP A 259 -23.61 -22.72 -0.58
N LYS A 260 -24.66 -21.97 -0.94
CA LYS A 260 -25.96 -22.04 -0.27
C LYS A 260 -26.64 -23.40 -0.43
N ASP A 261 -26.51 -24.04 -1.59
CA ASP A 261 -27.13 -25.34 -1.88
C ASP A 261 -26.28 -26.56 -1.44
N GLY A 262 -25.05 -26.31 -0.98
CA GLY A 262 -24.13 -27.35 -0.52
C GLY A 262 -23.38 -28.11 -1.62
N SER A 263 -23.50 -27.70 -2.89
CA SER A 263 -22.89 -28.37 -4.04
C SER A 263 -21.58 -27.75 -4.52
N ILE A 264 -21.03 -26.79 -3.77
CA ILE A 264 -19.78 -26.10 -4.11
C ILE A 264 -18.60 -27.06 -4.32
N ARG A 265 -17.87 -26.84 -5.41
CA ARG A 265 -16.65 -27.57 -5.74
C ARG A 265 -15.46 -26.62 -5.73
N TYR A 266 -14.60 -26.73 -4.72
CA TYR A 266 -13.45 -25.84 -4.58
C TYR A 266 -12.47 -25.89 -5.74
N GLY A 267 -12.34 -27.04 -6.40
CA GLY A 267 -11.52 -27.14 -7.61
C GLY A 267 -12.05 -26.27 -8.76
N GLU A 268 -13.36 -26.17 -8.92
CA GLU A 268 -14.00 -25.32 -9.94
C GLU A 268 -13.90 -23.83 -9.54
N LEU A 269 -14.17 -23.51 -8.27
CA LEU A 269 -14.03 -22.15 -7.73
C LEU A 269 -12.61 -21.62 -7.91
N LYS A 270 -11.59 -22.39 -7.52
CA LYS A 270 -10.18 -21.99 -7.64
C LYS A 270 -9.75 -21.82 -9.09
N LYS A 271 -10.24 -22.66 -10.00
CA LYS A 271 -9.97 -22.53 -11.44
C LYS A 271 -10.56 -21.24 -11.99
N GLN A 272 -11.84 -20.96 -11.72
CA GLN A 272 -12.48 -19.72 -12.16
C GLN A 272 -11.75 -18.51 -11.58
N LEU A 273 -11.48 -18.52 -10.28
CA LEU A 273 -10.80 -17.43 -9.61
C LEU A 273 -9.40 -17.17 -10.19
N ALA A 274 -8.65 -18.23 -10.53
CA ALA A 274 -7.35 -18.08 -11.16
C ALA A 274 -7.45 -17.37 -12.51
N GLU A 275 -8.40 -17.77 -13.36
CA GLU A 275 -8.60 -17.13 -14.67
C GLU A 275 -9.08 -15.68 -14.55
N ASP A 276 -9.93 -15.37 -13.57
CA ASP A 276 -10.39 -13.99 -13.33
C ASP A 276 -9.24 -13.10 -12.85
N ILE A 277 -8.39 -13.61 -11.94
CA ILE A 277 -7.17 -12.89 -11.51
C ILE A 277 -6.24 -12.69 -12.70
N ILE A 278 -6.02 -13.70 -13.54
CA ILE A 278 -5.17 -13.58 -14.74
C ILE A 278 -5.73 -12.54 -15.70
N THR A 279 -7.04 -12.57 -15.95
CA THR A 279 -7.71 -11.60 -16.82
C THR A 279 -7.50 -10.18 -16.31
N PHE A 280 -7.63 -10.00 -14.99
CA PHE A 280 -7.40 -8.72 -14.34
C PHE A 280 -5.93 -8.25 -14.39
N THR A 281 -4.96 -9.13 -14.09
CA THR A 281 -3.54 -8.74 -13.99
C THR A 281 -2.82 -8.69 -15.34
N SER A 282 -3.27 -9.42 -16.36
CA SER A 282 -2.62 -9.48 -17.68
C SER A 282 -2.32 -8.11 -18.31
N PRO A 283 -3.28 -7.16 -18.41
CA PRO A 283 -2.98 -5.83 -18.97
C PRO A 283 -2.06 -4.99 -18.09
N ILE A 284 -2.04 -5.24 -16.77
CA ILE A 284 -1.09 -4.59 -15.85
C ILE A 284 0.30 -5.16 -16.10
N ARG A 285 0.44 -6.49 -16.12
CA ARG A 285 1.71 -7.17 -16.37
C ARG A 285 2.34 -6.75 -17.70
N GLN A 286 1.57 -6.69 -18.78
CA GLN A 286 2.08 -6.24 -20.09
C GLN A 286 2.70 -4.85 -20.00
N ARG A 287 2.00 -3.90 -19.36
CA ARG A 287 2.53 -2.54 -19.13
C ARG A 287 3.76 -2.53 -18.22
N ILE A 288 3.81 -3.39 -17.18
CA ILE A 288 5.01 -3.54 -16.34
C ILE A 288 6.20 -3.96 -17.21
N GLU A 289 6.01 -4.96 -18.08
CA GLU A 289 7.06 -5.44 -18.98
C GLU A 289 7.53 -4.37 -19.98
N GLU A 290 6.61 -3.54 -20.48
CA GLU A 290 6.92 -2.40 -21.34
C GLU A 290 7.75 -1.34 -20.60
N TYR A 291 7.25 -0.85 -19.46
CA TYR A 291 7.94 0.18 -18.66
C TYR A 291 9.28 -0.31 -18.13
N SER A 292 9.39 -1.58 -17.72
CA SER A 292 10.64 -2.13 -17.20
C SER A 292 11.75 -2.22 -18.25
N LYS A 293 11.41 -2.26 -19.54
CA LYS A 293 12.36 -2.28 -20.66
C LYS A 293 12.73 -0.88 -21.16
N ASN A 294 11.97 0.14 -20.77
CA ASN A 294 12.24 1.52 -21.18
C ASN A 294 13.40 2.09 -20.34
N PRO A 295 14.59 2.37 -20.92
CA PRO A 295 15.71 2.94 -20.19
C PRO A 295 15.44 4.37 -19.69
N ASP A 296 14.57 5.11 -20.38
CA ASP A 296 14.27 6.53 -20.16
C ASP A 296 13.10 6.76 -19.18
N LEU A 297 12.54 5.67 -18.61
CA LEU A 297 11.61 5.74 -17.48
C LEU A 297 12.32 6.29 -16.23
#